data_AF-A0A562GI98-F1
#
_entry.id   AF-A0A562GI98-F1
#
_cell.length_a   1.000
_cell.length_b   1.000
_cell.length_c   1.000
_cell.angle_alpha   90.00
_cell.angle_beta   90.00
_cell.angle_gamma   90.00
#
_symmetry.space_group_name_H-M   'P 1'
#
loop_
_entity.id
_entity.type
_entity.pdbx_description
1 polymer ?
#
loop_
_entity_poly.entity_id
_entity_poly.type
_entity_poly.pdbx_seq_one_letter_code
_entity_poly.pdbx_strand_id
1 'polypeptide(L)' 'MAGMWRQHEVWDGTYTLDDLLDAHEMLTVKQENELRARQAAERG' A
#
# COMPACT_ATOMS: atom_id res chain seq x y z
N MET A 1 11.31 5.30 -8.82
CA MET A 1 10.17 4.79 -8.02
C MET A 1 10.19 5.56 -6.70
N ALA A 2 9.36 6.59 -6.55
CA ALA A 2 9.05 7.06 -5.21
C ALA A 2 8.23 5.95 -4.54
N GLY A 3 8.64 5.47 -3.37
CA GLY A 3 7.76 4.68 -2.52
C GLY A 3 6.50 5.50 -2.19
N MET A 4 5.50 4.86 -1.58
CA MET A 4 4.26 5.52 -1.16
C MET A 4 4.52 6.81 -0.34
N TRP A 5 5.66 6.88 0.35
CA TRP A 5 6.14 8.03 1.09
C TRP A 5 7.66 8.22 0.95
N ARG A 6 8.17 9.37 1.42
CA ARG A 6 9.60 9.61 1.66
C ARG A 6 10.02 9.11 3.04
N GLN A 7 11.30 8.79 3.21
CA GLN A 7 11.81 8.23 4.48
C GLN A 7 11.58 9.15 5.69
N HIS A 8 11.75 10.47 5.53
CA HIS A 8 11.60 11.42 6.64
C HIS A 8 10.14 11.65 7.04
N GLU A 9 9.22 11.58 6.08
CA GLU A 9 7.78 11.78 6.29
C GLU A 9 7.17 10.75 7.27
N VAL A 10 7.82 9.60 7.47
CA VAL A 10 7.36 8.55 8.40
C VAL A 10 7.58 8.92 9.86
N TRP A 11 8.50 9.84 10.17
CA TRP A 11 8.88 10.16 11.55
C TRP A 11 8.95 11.65 11.87
N ASP A 12 8.83 12.54 10.88
CA ASP A 12 8.84 13.99 11.07
C ASP A 12 7.48 14.59 11.45
N GLY A 13 6.45 13.74 11.59
CA GLY A 13 5.08 14.13 11.91
C GLY A 13 4.24 14.51 10.69
N THR A 14 4.70 14.26 9.46
CA THR A 14 3.91 14.43 8.23
C THR A 14 2.66 13.55 8.23
N TYR A 15 2.77 12.33 8.75
CA TYR A 15 1.66 11.39 8.90
C TYR A 15 1.36 11.14 10.37
N THR A 16 0.08 11.08 10.71
CA THR A 16 -0.38 10.59 11.99
C THR A 16 -0.29 9.06 12.04
N LEU A 17 -0.42 8.47 13.23
CA LEU A 17 -0.50 7.03 13.36
C LEU A 17 -1.69 6.46 12.58
N ASP A 18 -2.82 7.18 12.58
CA ASP A 18 -4.03 6.77 11.86
C ASP A 18 -3.79 6.74 10.35
N ASP A 19 -3.12 7.76 9.79
CA ASP A 19 -2.75 7.79 8.36
C ASP A 19 -1.89 6.58 7.96
N LEU A 20 -0.98 6.15 8.84
CA LEU A 20 -0.11 5.00 8.59
C LEU A 20 -0.89 3.67 8.67
N LEU A 21 -1.89 3.59 9.55
CA LEU A 21 -2.77 2.43 9.66
C LEU A 21 -3.68 2.31 8.43
N ASP A 22 -4.26 3.41 7.97
CA ASP A 22 -5.05 3.44 6.74
C ASP A 22 -4.20 3.01 5.53
N ALA A 23 -2.95 3.50 5.45
CA ALA A 23 -2.03 3.09 4.41
C ALA A 23 -1.72 1.58 4.46
N HIS A 24 -1.61 0.99 5.66
CA HIS A 24 -1.42 -0.44 5.84
C HIS A 24 -2.60 -1.26 5.30
N GLU A 25 -3.83 -0.82 5.58
CA GLU A 25 -5.04 -1.46 5.05
C GLU A 25 -5.09 -1.37 3.52
N MET A 26 -4.80 -0.20 2.95
CA MET A 26 -4.76 0.00 1.50
C MET A 26 -3.73 -0.92 0.82
N LEU A 27 -2.54 -1.08 1.41
CA LEU A 27 -1.51 -1.98 0.89
C LEU A 27 -1.96 -3.45 0.90
N THR A 28 -2.70 -3.85 1.94
CA THR A 28 -3.26 -5.19 2.07
C THR A 28 -4.28 -5.47 0.97
N VAL A 29 -5.22 -4.54 0.75
CA VAL A 29 -6.23 -4.63 -0.33
C VAL A 29 -5.55 -4.64 -1.70
N LYS A 30 -4.53 -3.81 -1.90
CA LYS A 30 -3.75 -3.79 -3.15
C LYS A 30 -3.12 -5.16 -3.44
N GLN A 31 -2.50 -5.78 -2.44
CA GLN A 31 -1.89 -7.10 -2.59
C GLN A 31 -2.92 -8.17 -3.00
N GLU A 32 -4.09 -8.15 -2.37
CA GLU A 32 -5.17 -9.07 -2.72
C GLU A 32 -5.66 -8.86 -4.16
N ASN A 33 -5.82 -7.60 -4.59
CA ASN A 33 -6.22 -7.27 -5.95
C ASN A 33 -5.17 -7.71 -6.97
N GLU A 34 -3.88 -7.52 -6.68
CA GLU A 34 -2.80 -7.99 -7.54
C GLU A 34 -2.80 -9.52 -7.68
N LEU A 35 -3.06 -10.25 -6.60
CA LEU A 35 -3.19 -11.71 -6.64
C LEU A 35 -4.38 -12.13 -7.52
N ARG A 36 -5.55 -11.53 -7.32
CA ARG A 36 -6.75 -11.81 -8.12
C ARG A 36 -6.53 -11.49 -9.59
N ALA A 37 -5.85 -10.38 -9.91
CA ALA A 37 -5.52 -10.01 -11.28
C ALA A 37 -4.58 -11.03 -11.95
N ARG A 38 -3.57 -11.52 -11.23
CA ARG A 38 -2.68 -12.59 -11.72
C ARG A 38 -3.45 -13.88 -11.99
N GLN A 39 -4.29 -14.31 -11.06
CA GLN A 39 -5.12 -15.51 -11.23
C GLN A 39 -6.09 -15.38 -12.41
N ALA A 40 -6.65 -14.20 -12.64
CA ALA A 40 -7.51 -13.94 -13.79
C ALA A 40 -6.72 -14.01 -15.12
N ALA A 41 -5.51 -13.45 -15.16
CA ALA A 41 -4.64 -13.50 -16.33
C ALA A 41 -4.16 -14.93 -16.66
N GLU A 42 -4.00 -15.80 -15.66
CA GLU A 42 -3.65 -17.22 -15.86
C GLU A 42 -4.82 -18.09 -16.35
N ARG A 43 -6.07 -17.62 -16.20
CA ARG A 43 -7.29 -18.37 -16.57
C ARG A 43 -7.89 -17.96 -17.92
N GLY A 44 -7.46 -16.83 -18.49
CA GLY A 44 -7.89 -16.34 -19.81
C GLY A 44 -6.93 -16.76 -20.91
#